data_AF-A0A1I5MK72-F1
#
_entry.id   AF-A0A1I5MK72-F1
#
_cell.length_a   1.000
_cell.length_b   1.000
_cell.length_c   1.000
_cell.angle_alpha   90.00
_cell.angle_beta   90.00
_cell.angle_gamma   90.00
#
_symmetry.space_group_name_H-M   'P 1'
#
loop_
_entity.id
_entity.type
_entity.pdbx_description
1 polymer ?
#
loop_
_entity_poly.entity_id
_entity_poly.type
_entity_poly.pdbx_seq_one_letter_code
_entity_poly.pdbx_strand_id
1 'polypeptide(L)'
;MMKKLFLLCCFFAVTLTTNANGWINFQVNYNNPNPIGTGRQRTPIQPPAVYLEDYTLTFSAFEEDCVIKLLDEGEVVYEVDIPAGSTSVILPSTLSGEYTLQLFKGNWVFSGEIEL
;
A
#
# COMPACT_ATOMS: atom_id res chain seq x y z
N MET A 1 26.83 47.45 -31.08
CA MET A 1 25.40 47.05 -31.06
C MET A 1 25.34 45.58 -30.64
N MET A 2 25.11 45.31 -29.34
CA MET A 2 25.31 43.99 -28.72
C MET A 2 23.95 43.28 -28.55
N LYS A 3 23.75 42.12 -29.17
CA LYS A 3 22.65 41.20 -28.84
C LYS A 3 23.18 40.18 -27.83
N LYS A 4 22.90 40.40 -26.55
CA LYS A 4 23.15 39.42 -25.49
C LYS A 4 22.05 38.37 -25.55
N LEU A 5 22.40 37.16 -25.98
CA LEU A 5 21.53 35.99 -25.97
C LEU A 5 21.46 35.46 -24.53
N PHE A 6 20.35 35.72 -23.85
CA PHE A 6 20.10 35.23 -22.49
C PHE A 6 19.44 33.85 -22.61
N LEU A 7 20.25 32.79 -22.59
CA LEU A 7 19.76 31.42 -22.57
C LEU A 7 19.33 31.10 -21.13
N LEU A 8 18.04 31.30 -20.84
CA LEU A 8 17.45 30.91 -19.56
C LEU A 8 17.31 29.37 -19.58
N CYS A 9 18.36 28.67 -19.17
CA CYS A 9 18.29 27.24 -18.90
C CYS A 9 17.41 27.06 -17.64
N CYS A 10 16.11 26.85 -17.84
CA CYS A 10 15.24 26.34 -16.80
C CYS A 10 15.76 24.94 -16.42
N PHE A 11 16.57 24.87 -15.37
CA PHE A 11 16.82 23.64 -14.64
C PHE A 11 15.48 23.21 -14.03
N PHE A 12 14.66 22.51 -14.82
CA PHE A 12 13.61 21.68 -14.26
C PHE A 12 14.35 20.52 -13.60
N ALA A 13 14.62 20.63 -12.31
CA ALA A 13 15.07 19.51 -11.50
C ALA A 13 13.91 18.52 -11.48
N VAL A 14 13.92 17.56 -12.41
CA VAL A 14 13.10 16.37 -12.29
C VAL A 14 13.69 15.60 -11.12
N THR A 15 13.09 15.76 -9.95
CA THR A 15 13.32 14.85 -8.83
C THR A 15 12.77 13.50 -9.26
N LEU A 16 13.67 12.56 -9.55
CA LEU A 16 13.30 11.15 -9.62
C LEU A 16 12.87 10.76 -8.20
N THR A 17 11.56 10.72 -7.96
CA THR A 17 11.02 10.05 -6.79
C THR A 17 11.32 8.57 -6.98
N THR A 18 12.28 8.05 -6.22
CA THR A 18 12.47 6.60 -6.15
C THR A 18 11.34 6.08 -5.27
N ASN A 19 10.38 5.39 -5.87
CA ASN A 19 9.33 4.70 -5.13
C ASN A 19 9.97 3.74 -4.11
N ALA A 20 9.36 3.60 -2.93
CA ALA A 20 9.93 2.74 -1.90
C ALA A 20 9.84 1.27 -2.32
N ASN A 21 10.99 0.59 -2.32
CA ASN A 21 11.08 -0.85 -2.56
C ASN A 21 11.34 -1.58 -1.24
N GLY A 22 10.46 -2.48 -0.82
CA GLY A 22 10.62 -3.14 0.48
C GLY A 22 9.47 -4.01 0.95
N TRP A 23 9.74 -4.76 2.02
CA TRP A 23 8.72 -5.52 2.74
C TRP A 23 7.87 -4.60 3.60
N ILE A 24 6.55 -4.75 3.52
CA ILE A 24 5.61 -3.96 4.30
C ILE A 24 5.50 -4.54 5.72
N ASN A 25 5.71 -3.69 6.72
CA ASN A 25 5.54 -4.05 8.13
C ASN A 25 4.09 -3.81 8.56
N PHE A 26 3.32 -4.89 8.68
CA PHE A 26 1.92 -4.82 9.07
C PHE A 26 1.69 -4.87 10.56
N GLN A 27 0.81 -3.99 11.04
CA GLN A 27 0.08 -4.13 12.28
C GLN A 27 -1.25 -4.86 12.03
N VAL A 28 -1.68 -5.70 12.97
CA VAL A 28 -2.90 -6.50 12.83
C VAL A 28 -3.99 -5.96 13.73
N ASN A 29 -5.16 -5.70 13.17
CA ASN A 29 -6.37 -5.32 13.89
C ASN A 29 -7.52 -6.29 13.59
N TYR A 30 -8.34 -6.58 14.61
CA TYR A 30 -9.55 -7.37 14.45
C TYR A 30 -10.75 -6.43 14.24
N ASN A 31 -11.38 -6.50 13.08
CA ASN A 31 -12.51 -5.67 12.68
C ASN A 31 -13.82 -6.45 12.77
N ASN A 32 -14.25 -6.75 13.99
CA ASN A 32 -15.58 -7.29 14.27
C ASN A 32 -16.09 -6.65 15.58
N PRO A 33 -17.31 -6.09 15.59
CA PRO A 33 -17.89 -5.47 16.78
C PRO A 33 -18.17 -6.47 17.92
N ASN A 34 -18.20 -7.78 17.63
CA ASN A 34 -18.35 -8.79 18.65
C ASN A 34 -16.99 -9.09 19.31
N PRO A 35 -16.88 -8.97 20.65
CA PRO A 35 -15.64 -9.27 21.35
C PRO A 35 -15.22 -10.72 21.06
N ILE A 36 -13.91 -10.93 20.92
CA ILE A 36 -13.33 -12.28 20.84
C ILE A 36 -13.74 -13.00 22.11
N GLY A 37 -14.67 -13.96 22.01
CA GLY A 37 -15.17 -14.71 23.15
C GLY A 37 -14.04 -15.39 23.92
N THR A 38 -14.27 -15.74 25.18
CA THR A 38 -13.31 -16.40 26.09
C THR A 38 -12.95 -17.85 25.71
N GLY A 39 -13.16 -18.23 24.45
CA GLY A 39 -12.81 -19.54 23.92
C GLY A 39 -11.29 -19.77 23.88
N ARG A 40 -10.90 -21.04 23.66
CA ARG A 40 -9.49 -21.48 23.56
C ARG A 40 -8.64 -20.46 22.79
N GLN A 41 -7.49 -20.09 23.37
CA GLN A 41 -6.50 -19.23 22.73
C GLN A 41 -6.24 -19.73 21.30
N ARG A 42 -6.64 -18.92 20.32
CA ARG A 42 -6.26 -19.12 18.92
C ARG A 42 -4.82 -18.65 18.76
N THR A 43 -4.05 -19.34 17.92
CA THR A 43 -2.75 -18.85 17.47
C THR A 43 -2.94 -17.43 16.91
N PRO A 44 -2.05 -16.46 17.25
CA PRO A 44 -2.10 -15.13 16.66
C PRO A 44 -2.12 -15.23 15.14
N ILE A 45 -2.98 -14.45 14.48
CA ILE A 45 -2.97 -14.40 13.02
C ILE A 45 -1.68 -13.73 12.57
N GLN A 46 -1.00 -14.34 11.61
CA GLN A 46 0.24 -13.80 11.05
C GLN A 46 -0.11 -12.87 9.88
N PRO A 47 0.47 -11.66 9.80
CA PRO A 47 0.34 -10.82 8.62
C PRO A 47 0.90 -11.51 7.38
N PRO A 48 0.28 -11.29 6.21
CA PRO A 48 0.87 -11.75 4.96
C PRO A 48 2.17 -11.00 4.67
N ALA A 49 3.13 -11.69 4.07
CA ALA A 49 4.33 -11.08 3.54
C ALA A 49 3.99 -10.39 2.21
N VAL A 50 4.04 -9.06 2.19
CA VAL A 50 3.81 -8.23 1.00
C VAL A 50 5.07 -7.42 0.71
N TYR A 51 5.53 -7.49 -0.53
CA TYR A 51 6.65 -6.70 -1.03
C TYR A 51 6.12 -5.63 -1.98
N LEU A 52 6.54 -4.38 -1.78
CA LEU A 52 6.28 -3.28 -2.69
C LEU A 52 7.53 -3.09 -3.57
N GLU A 53 7.31 -3.04 -4.88
CA GLU A 53 8.29 -2.61 -5.87
C GLU A 53 7.62 -1.62 -6.84
N ASP A 54 8.09 -0.38 -6.84
CA ASP A 54 7.44 0.72 -7.53
C ASP A 54 5.96 0.87 -7.13
N TYR A 55 5.04 0.60 -8.06
CA TYR A 55 3.60 0.59 -7.82
C TYR A 55 3.04 -0.83 -7.72
N THR A 56 3.89 -1.85 -7.65
CA THR A 56 3.46 -3.26 -7.67
C THR A 56 3.58 -3.86 -6.27
N LEU A 57 2.45 -4.29 -5.72
CA LEU A 57 2.40 -5.13 -4.53
C LEU A 57 2.49 -6.59 -4.96
N THR A 58 3.44 -7.33 -4.39
CA THR A 58 3.63 -8.76 -4.64
C THR A 58 3.45 -9.54 -3.33
N PHE A 59 2.70 -10.64 -3.40
CA PHE A 59 2.34 -11.46 -2.24
C PHE A 59 2.08 -12.91 -2.63
N SER A 60 2.05 -13.80 -1.63
CA SER A 60 1.59 -15.17 -1.83
C SER A 60 0.08 -15.19 -2.10
N ALA A 61 -0.35 -16.09 -2.98
CA ALA A 61 -1.76 -16.23 -3.33
C ALA A 61 -2.64 -16.43 -2.08
N PHE A 62 -3.69 -15.62 -1.98
CA PHE A 62 -4.69 -15.77 -0.93
C PHE A 62 -5.69 -16.86 -1.28
N GLU A 63 -6.16 -17.58 -0.25
CA GLU A 63 -7.18 -18.65 -0.39
C GLU A 63 -8.59 -18.10 -0.63
N GLU A 64 -8.83 -16.85 -0.26
CA GLU A 64 -10.10 -16.14 -0.35
C GLU A 64 -9.89 -14.74 -0.92
N ASP A 65 -10.96 -14.14 -1.43
CA ASP A 65 -10.95 -12.76 -1.92
C ASP A 65 -10.62 -11.80 -0.76
N CYS A 66 -9.86 -10.75 -1.06
CA CYS A 66 -9.50 -9.72 -0.10
C CYS A 66 -9.60 -8.32 -0.73
N VAL A 67 -9.62 -7.30 0.11
CA VAL A 67 -9.69 -5.90 -0.36
C VAL A 67 -8.44 -5.17 0.06
N ILE A 68 -7.83 -4.42 -0.86
CA ILE A 68 -6.75 -3.49 -0.55
C ILE A 68 -7.31 -2.07 -0.60
N LYS A 69 -7.00 -1.28 0.42
CA LYS A 69 -7.28 0.16 0.47
C LYS A 69 -5.99 0.94 0.70
N LEU A 70 -5.87 2.10 0.07
CA LEU A 70 -4.89 3.12 0.42
C LEU A 70 -5.61 4.29 1.07
N LEU A 71 -5.07 4.73 2.20
CA LEU A 71 -5.57 5.87 2.94
C LEU A 71 -4.53 6.99 2.92
N ASP A 72 -5.00 8.21 2.67
CA ASP A 72 -4.25 9.46 2.82
C ASP A 72 -4.86 10.23 4.00
N GLU A 73 -4.06 10.47 5.04
CA GLU A 73 -4.53 11.10 6.30
C GLU A 73 -5.80 10.44 6.91
N GLY A 74 -6.02 9.15 6.65
CA GLY A 74 -7.17 8.38 7.12
C GLY A 74 -8.36 8.33 6.16
N GLU A 75 -8.32 9.04 5.04
CA GLU A 75 -9.35 9.04 3.99
C GLU A 75 -8.99 8.03 2.89
N VAL A 76 -9.95 7.21 2.46
CA VAL A 76 -9.72 6.20 1.42
C VAL A 76 -9.58 6.87 0.05
N VAL A 77 -8.39 6.79 -0.56
CA VAL A 77 -8.09 7.37 -1.87
C VAL A 77 -8.04 6.33 -2.99
N TYR A 78 -7.86 5.06 -2.64
CA TYR A 78 -7.89 3.94 -3.58
C TYR A 78 -8.40 2.68 -2.89
N GLU A 79 -9.20 1.89 -3.61
CA GLU A 79 -9.74 0.61 -3.15
C GLU A 79 -9.84 -0.36 -4.32
N VAL A 80 -9.45 -1.62 -4.08
CA VAL A 80 -9.50 -2.67 -5.10
C VAL A 80 -9.78 -4.03 -4.47
N ASP A 81 -10.68 -4.78 -5.11
CA ASP A 81 -10.90 -6.19 -4.82
C ASP A 81 -9.78 -7.03 -5.45
N ILE A 82 -9.23 -7.95 -4.66
CA ILE A 82 -8.19 -8.89 -5.06
C ILE A 82 -8.81 -10.29 -5.03
N PRO A 83 -9.04 -10.91 -6.20
CA PRO A 83 -9.58 -12.27 -6.28
C PRO A 83 -8.63 -13.29 -5.65
N ALA A 84 -9.19 -14.35 -5.07
CA ALA A 84 -8.44 -15.52 -4.61
C ALA A 84 -7.50 -16.05 -5.71
N GLY A 85 -6.30 -16.48 -5.31
CA GLY A 85 -5.27 -16.94 -6.26
C GLY A 85 -4.40 -15.83 -6.86
N SER A 86 -4.77 -14.54 -6.72
CA SER A 86 -3.92 -13.43 -7.17
C SER A 86 -2.63 -13.35 -6.37
N THR A 87 -1.51 -13.04 -7.04
CA THR A 87 -0.19 -12.92 -6.40
C THR A 87 0.38 -11.51 -6.45
N SER A 88 -0.32 -10.58 -7.10
CA SER A 88 0.12 -9.20 -7.22
C SER A 88 -1.02 -8.27 -7.58
N VAL A 89 -0.85 -6.99 -7.27
CA VAL A 89 -1.70 -5.90 -7.80
C VAL A 89 -0.83 -4.69 -8.12
N ILE A 90 -1.23 -3.95 -9.16
CA ILE A 90 -0.60 -2.68 -9.55
C ILE A 90 -1.46 -1.55 -9.01
N LEU A 91 -0.86 -0.70 -8.18
CA LEU A 91 -1.42 0.53 -7.66
C LEU A 91 -1.40 1.62 -8.74
N PRO A 92 -2.29 2.64 -8.66
CA PRO A 92 -2.29 3.73 -9.63
C PRO A 92 -1.00 4.54 -9.56
N SER A 93 -0.30 4.67 -10.68
CA SER A 93 0.94 5.46 -10.79
C SER A 93 0.72 6.98 -10.71
N THR A 94 -0.52 7.41 -10.48
CA THR A 94 -0.88 8.82 -10.25
C THR A 94 -0.83 9.18 -8.76
N LEU A 95 -0.68 8.19 -7.87
CA LEU A 95 -0.50 8.40 -6.44
C LEU A 95 0.97 8.64 -6.15
N SER A 96 1.26 9.47 -5.15
CA SER A 96 2.63 9.79 -4.74
C SER A 96 2.64 10.30 -3.31
N GLY A 97 3.62 9.89 -2.52
CA GLY A 97 3.77 10.26 -1.11
C GLY A 97 3.50 9.10 -0.15
N GLU A 98 3.29 9.44 1.11
CA GLU A 98 3.06 8.48 2.19
C GLU A 98 1.59 8.07 2.25
N TYR A 99 1.33 6.77 2.38
CA TYR A 99 0.00 6.21 2.50
C TYR A 99 -0.04 5.10 3.53
N THR A 100 -1.19 4.95 4.19
CA THR A 100 -1.49 3.75 4.95
C THR A 100 -2.15 2.73 4.02
N LEU A 101 -1.47 1.61 3.78
CA LEU A 101 -2.04 0.46 3.10
C LEU A 101 -2.78 -0.44 4.09
N GLN A 102 -4.05 -0.71 3.79
CA GLN A 102 -4.90 -1.64 4.54
C GLN A 102 -5.29 -2.83 3.67
N LEU A 103 -5.01 -4.03 4.16
CA LEU A 103 -5.48 -5.29 3.59
C LEU A 103 -6.57 -5.88 4.48
N PHE A 104 -7.76 -6.03 3.91
CA PHE A 104 -8.92 -6.63 4.57
C PHE A 104 -9.04 -8.10 4.16
N LYS A 105 -8.93 -9.00 5.14
CA LYS A 105 -9.11 -10.45 4.95
C LYS A 105 -10.06 -11.00 6.01
N GLY A 106 -11.29 -11.30 5.62
CA GLY A 106 -12.36 -11.65 6.55
C GLY A 106 -12.57 -10.56 7.60
N ASN A 107 -12.43 -10.92 8.88
CA ASN A 107 -12.57 -9.98 10.01
C ASN A 107 -11.25 -9.33 10.43
N TRP A 108 -10.18 -9.45 9.66
CA TRP A 108 -8.86 -8.93 10.00
C TRP A 108 -8.46 -7.81 9.05
N VAL A 109 -7.81 -6.79 9.62
CA VAL A 109 -7.25 -5.66 8.90
C VAL A 109 -5.76 -5.62 9.20
N PHE A 110 -4.96 -5.68 8.14
CA PHE A 110 -3.51 -5.53 8.21
C PHE A 110 -3.16 -4.13 7.70
N SER A 111 -2.62 -3.28 8.57
CA SER A 111 -2.27 -1.89 8.25
C SER A 111 -0.77 -1.68 8.27
N GLY A 112 -0.21 -1.08 7.22
CA GLY A 112 1.21 -0.73 7.15
C GLY A 112 1.42 0.55 6.35
N GLU A 113 2.42 1.33 6.72
CA GLU A 113 2.79 2.55 5.98
C GLU A 113 3.64 2.19 4.76
N ILE A 114 3.38 2.86 3.64
CA ILE A 114 4.13 2.75 2.39
C ILE A 114 4.40 4.14 1.81
N GLU A 115 5.38 4.24 0.92
CA GLU A 115 5.71 5.44 0.16
C GLU A 115 5.70 5.11 -1.35
N LEU A 116 4.94 5.89 -2.12
CA LEU A 116 4.68 5.71 -3.56
C LEU A 116 5.09 6.94 -4.38
#